data_AF-A0A817PX80-F1
#
_entry.id   AF-A0A817PX80-F1
#
_cell.length_a   1.000
_cell.length_b   1.000
_cell.length_c   1.000
_cell.angle_alpha   90.00
_cell.angle_beta   90.00
_cell.angle_gamma   90.00
#
_symmetry.space_group_name_H-M   'P 1'
#
loop_
_entity.id
_entity.type
_entity.pdbx_description
1 polymer ?
#
loop_
_entity_poly.entity_id
_entity_poly.type
_entity_poly.pdbx_seq_one_letter_code
_entity_poly.pdbx_strand_id
1 'polypeptide(L)'
;MDELGDFYYDRQQWATAAKYYEQSRNNSQLFHCYALTEDYVTLEKLSQSLQENDPLLRPIADTFASCNRIQEAVQMCIELSQWNMGIELARHYNLSELKALLTRQAKTLLNQNKPFDAIELYKKSGNYLEAAKNSLWNC
;
A
#
# COMPACT_ATOMS: atom_id res chain seq x y z
N MET A 1 -10.49 27.83 1.70
CA MET A 1 -10.64 26.87 0.58
C MET A 1 -11.22 25.55 1.08
N ASP A 2 -10.84 25.09 2.28
CA ASP A 2 -11.46 23.90 2.89
C ASP A 2 -12.97 24.05 3.14
N GLU A 3 -13.48 25.25 3.48
CA GLU A 3 -14.92 25.48 3.68
C GLU A 3 -15.78 25.18 2.43
N LEU A 4 -15.24 25.39 1.21
CA LEU A 4 -15.93 24.98 -0.02
C LEU A 4 -15.89 23.46 -0.20
N GLY A 5 -14.77 22.82 0.15
CA GLY A 5 -14.65 21.37 0.19
C GLY A 5 -15.67 20.75 1.14
N ASP A 6 -15.76 21.25 2.38
CA ASP A 6 -16.70 20.79 3.41
C ASP A 6 -18.15 20.97 2.95
N PHE A 7 -18.47 22.10 2.31
CA PHE A 7 -19.79 22.38 1.76
C PHE A 7 -20.24 21.36 0.69
N TYR A 8 -19.31 20.93 -0.18
CA TYR A 8 -19.57 19.89 -1.17
C TYR A 8 -19.56 18.48 -0.55
N TYR A 9 -18.74 18.27 0.48
CA TYR A 9 -18.65 17.03 1.25
C TYR A 9 -19.98 16.75 1.98
N ASP A 10 -20.55 17.71 2.69
CA ASP A 10 -21.84 17.56 3.38
C ASP A 10 -23.00 17.23 2.42
N ARG A 11 -22.86 17.60 1.15
CA ARG A 11 -23.83 17.31 0.07
C ARG A 11 -23.58 16.00 -0.66
N GLN A 12 -22.64 15.20 -0.18
CA GLN A 12 -22.22 13.94 -0.77
C GLN A 12 -21.65 14.09 -2.19
N GLN A 13 -21.18 15.29 -2.55
CA GLN A 13 -20.54 15.56 -3.82
C GLN A 13 -19.02 15.32 -3.71
N TRP A 14 -18.65 14.10 -3.34
CA TRP A 14 -17.28 13.68 -3.00
C TRP A 14 -16.27 13.97 -4.13
N ALA A 15 -16.63 13.73 -5.39
CA ALA A 15 -15.76 13.97 -6.54
C ALA A 15 -15.48 15.47 -6.76
N THR A 16 -16.45 16.32 -6.44
CA THR A 16 -16.28 17.78 -6.52
C THR A 16 -15.51 18.29 -5.31
N ALA A 17 -15.81 17.77 -4.12
CA ALA A 17 -15.10 18.08 -2.89
C ALA A 17 -13.60 17.73 -3.00
N ALA A 18 -13.26 16.57 -3.56
CA ALA A 18 -11.88 16.13 -3.80
C ALA A 18 -11.06 17.16 -4.60
N LYS A 19 -11.64 17.79 -5.63
CA LYS A 19 -10.95 18.84 -6.43
C LYS A 19 -10.61 20.07 -5.60
N TYR A 20 -11.49 20.46 -4.67
CA TYR A 20 -11.22 21.57 -3.76
C TYR A 20 -10.18 21.19 -2.70
N TYR A 21 -10.22 19.96 -2.19
CA TYR A 21 -9.20 19.46 -1.26
C TYR A 21 -7.83 19.24 -1.91
N GLU A 22 -7.78 18.93 -3.21
CA GLU A 22 -6.53 18.89 -4.00
C GLU A 22 -5.89 20.27 -4.09
N GLN A 23 -6.70 21.31 -4.29
CA GLN A 23 -6.22 22.69 -4.29
C GLN A 23 -5.74 23.16 -2.92
N SER A 24 -6.40 22.72 -1.83
CA SER A 24 -5.96 23.01 -0.46
C SER A 24 -4.85 22.07 0.05
N ARG A 25 -4.45 21.06 -0.74
CA ARG A 25 -3.48 20.00 -0.37
C ARG A 25 -3.87 19.28 0.94
N ASN A 26 -5.16 19.12 1.16
CA ASN A 26 -5.69 18.45 2.34
C ASN A 26 -5.78 16.93 2.11
N ASN A 27 -4.65 16.25 2.33
CA ASN A 27 -4.51 14.81 2.07
C ASN A 27 -5.48 13.94 2.90
N SER A 28 -5.87 14.40 4.10
CA SER A 28 -6.79 13.65 4.97
C SER A 28 -8.20 13.61 4.39
N GLN A 29 -8.71 14.76 3.94
CA GLN A 29 -10.04 14.82 3.35
C GLN A 29 -10.07 14.26 1.92
N LEU A 30 -8.98 14.38 1.17
CA LEU A 30 -8.79 13.69 -0.11
C LEU A 30 -8.93 12.19 0.04
N PHE A 31 -8.24 11.60 1.04
CA PHE A 31 -8.35 10.17 1.34
C PHE A 31 -9.82 9.77 1.58
N HIS A 32 -10.55 10.50 2.43
CA HIS A 32 -11.96 10.20 2.68
C HIS A 32 -12.82 10.33 1.43
N CYS A 33 -12.61 11.36 0.60
CA CYS A 33 -13.35 11.51 -0.65
C CYS A 33 -13.08 10.34 -1.61
N TYR A 34 -11.82 9.97 -1.81
CA TYR A 34 -11.43 8.87 -2.69
C TYR A 34 -11.90 7.51 -2.18
N ALA A 35 -11.86 7.28 -0.86
CA ALA A 35 -12.43 6.08 -0.25
C ALA A 35 -13.95 6.00 -0.46
N LEU A 36 -14.68 7.11 -0.35
CA LEU A 36 -16.13 7.17 -0.55
C LEU A 36 -16.54 7.07 -2.03
N THR A 37 -15.71 7.56 -2.96
CA THR A 37 -15.94 7.39 -4.40
C THR A 37 -15.42 6.08 -4.95
N GLU A 38 -14.80 5.25 -4.09
CA GLU A 38 -14.12 4.01 -4.49
C GLU A 38 -13.05 4.22 -5.58
N ASP A 39 -12.44 5.40 -5.63
CA ASP A 39 -11.39 5.74 -6.60
C ASP A 39 -10.03 5.30 -6.06
N TYR A 40 -9.84 3.99 -6.02
CA TYR A 40 -8.63 3.36 -5.49
C TYR A 40 -7.39 3.67 -6.32
N VAL A 41 -7.55 4.01 -7.61
CA VAL A 41 -6.44 4.32 -8.52
C VAL A 41 -5.81 5.67 -8.17
N THR A 42 -6.63 6.69 -7.89
CA THR A 42 -6.09 7.97 -7.39
C THR A 42 -5.60 7.86 -5.97
N LEU A 43 -6.22 7.02 -5.13
CA LEU A 43 -5.78 6.78 -3.76
C LEU A 43 -4.40 6.08 -3.70
N GLU A 44 -4.09 5.19 -4.64
CA GLU A 44 -2.74 4.63 -4.83
C GLU A 44 -1.73 5.70 -5.23
N LYS A 45 -2.04 6.56 -6.22
CA LYS A 45 -1.15 7.67 -6.60
C LYS A 45 -0.92 8.64 -5.45
N LEU A 46 -1.96 8.90 -4.65
CA LEU A 46 -1.85 9.70 -3.45
C LEU A 46 -0.86 9.06 -2.48
N SER A 47 -1.00 7.76 -2.20
CA SER A 47 -0.07 7.02 -1.33
C SER A 47 1.39 7.08 -1.81
N GLN A 48 1.60 7.03 -3.12
CA GLN A 48 2.93 7.16 -3.74
C GLN A 48 3.53 8.56 -3.60
N SER A 49 2.68 9.58 -3.47
CA SER A 49 3.10 10.96 -3.23
C SER A 49 3.34 11.29 -1.75
N LEU A 50 2.85 10.45 -0.83
CA LEU A 50 3.00 10.64 0.62
C LEU A 50 4.40 10.18 1.09
N GLN A 51 4.86 10.75 2.19
CA GLN A 51 6.14 10.38 2.80
C GLN A 51 6.04 9.02 3.49
N GLU A 52 7.17 8.31 3.61
CA GLU A 52 7.22 6.93 4.13
C GLU A 52 6.71 6.73 5.56
N ASN A 53 6.59 7.80 6.35
CA ASN A 53 6.07 7.79 7.72
C ASN A 53 4.76 8.59 7.87
N ASP A 54 4.06 8.87 6.76
CA ASP A 54 2.83 9.64 6.83
C ASP A 54 1.73 8.84 7.56
N PRO A 55 1.08 9.42 8.58
CA PRO A 55 0.01 8.74 9.32
C PRO A 55 -1.17 8.32 8.42
N LEU A 56 -1.33 8.90 7.23
CA LEU A 56 -2.38 8.54 6.26
C LEU A 56 -2.16 7.22 5.54
N LEU A 57 -0.93 6.69 5.52
CA LEU A 57 -0.63 5.41 4.85
C LEU A 57 -1.35 4.23 5.52
N ARG A 58 -1.54 4.29 6.85
CA ARG A 58 -2.21 3.23 7.60
C ARG A 58 -3.71 3.13 7.29
N PRO A 59 -4.49 4.23 7.36
CA PRO A 59 -5.87 4.25 6.89
C PRO A 59 -6.02 3.84 5.42
N ILE A 60 -5.12 4.29 4.55
CA ILE A 60 -5.12 3.91 3.13
C ILE A 60 -5.03 2.39 2.99
N ALA A 61 -4.03 1.79 3.64
CA ALA A 61 -3.81 0.36 3.54
C ALA A 61 -4.93 -0.47 4.19
N ASP A 62 -5.50 0.00 5.31
CA ASP A 62 -6.68 -0.61 5.93
C ASP A 62 -7.90 -0.56 5.01
N THR A 63 -8.08 0.53 4.26
CA THR A 63 -9.17 0.68 3.28
C THR A 63 -9.03 -0.34 2.16
N PHE A 64 -7.84 -0.44 1.53
CA PHE A 64 -7.58 -1.47 0.52
C PHE A 64 -7.78 -2.89 1.04
N ALA A 65 -7.36 -3.15 2.28
CA ALA A 65 -7.52 -4.46 2.88
C ALA A 65 -8.99 -4.80 3.17
N SER A 66 -9.79 -3.82 3.65
CA SER A 66 -11.23 -3.98 3.88
C SER A 66 -12.02 -4.25 2.59
N CYS A 67 -11.55 -3.74 1.44
CA CYS A 67 -12.15 -3.97 0.13
C CYS A 67 -11.73 -5.30 -0.52
N ASN A 68 -11.15 -6.24 0.25
CA ASN A 68 -10.64 -7.53 -0.21
C ASN A 68 -9.54 -7.41 -1.29
N ARG A 69 -8.90 -6.23 -1.38
CA ARG A 69 -7.81 -5.93 -2.32
C ARG A 69 -6.46 -5.99 -1.65
N ILE A 70 -6.27 -6.98 -0.77
CA ILE A 70 -5.04 -7.14 0.01
C ILE A 70 -3.83 -7.35 -0.91
N GLN A 71 -4.03 -7.93 -2.10
CA GLN A 71 -2.96 -8.06 -3.10
C GLN A 71 -2.47 -6.69 -3.60
N GLU A 72 -3.38 -5.75 -3.82
CA GLU A 72 -3.08 -4.39 -4.28
C GLU A 72 -2.47 -3.57 -3.13
N ALA A 73 -2.98 -3.71 -1.91
CA ALA A 73 -2.39 -3.10 -0.71
C ALA A 73 -0.93 -3.54 -0.51
N VAL A 74 -0.66 -4.85 -0.65
CA VAL A 74 0.70 -5.38 -0.53
C VAL A 74 1.55 -4.91 -1.70
N GLN A 75 1.06 -4.96 -2.94
CA GLN A 75 1.78 -4.46 -4.12
C GLN A 75 2.19 -2.98 -3.95
N MET A 76 1.30 -2.15 -3.44
CA MET A 76 1.57 -0.76 -3.14
C MET A 76 2.66 -0.59 -2.08
N CYS A 77 2.60 -1.35 -0.98
CA CYS A 77 3.67 -1.34 0.03
C CYS A 77 5.03 -1.76 -0.55
N ILE A 78 5.03 -2.61 -1.57
CA ILE A 78 6.23 -3.09 -2.25
C ILE A 78 6.82 -2.02 -3.18
N GLU A 79 5.97 -1.36 -3.95
CA GLU A 79 6.37 -0.24 -4.82
C GLU A 79 6.88 0.95 -4.00
N LEU A 80 6.29 1.16 -2.82
CA LEU A 80 6.70 2.18 -1.86
C LEU A 80 7.92 1.80 -1.02
N SER A 81 8.53 0.63 -1.24
CA SER A 81 9.64 0.11 -0.41
C SER A 81 9.30 -0.05 1.09
N GLN A 82 8.01 -0.02 1.46
CA GLN A 82 7.49 -0.13 2.82
C GLN A 82 7.09 -1.57 3.16
N TRP A 83 8.05 -2.47 3.04
CA TRP A 83 7.87 -3.91 3.26
C TRP A 83 7.34 -4.28 4.65
N ASN A 84 7.73 -3.52 5.67
CA ASN A 84 7.28 -3.76 7.05
C ASN A 84 5.76 -3.61 7.16
N MET A 85 5.20 -2.57 6.54
CA MET A 85 3.78 -2.28 6.58
C MET A 85 2.98 -3.35 5.84
N GLY A 86 3.43 -3.74 4.64
CA GLY A 86 2.79 -4.81 3.86
C GLY A 86 2.78 -6.16 4.57
N ILE A 87 3.86 -6.50 5.30
CA ILE A 87 3.93 -7.74 6.10
C ILE A 87 3.04 -7.65 7.35
N GLU A 88 2.99 -6.50 8.02
CA GLU A 88 2.11 -6.31 9.18
C GLU A 88 0.64 -6.39 8.79
N LEU A 89 0.22 -5.71 7.73
CA LEU A 89 -1.12 -5.82 7.15
C LEU A 89 -1.45 -7.28 6.88
N ALA A 90 -0.58 -7.98 6.16
CA ALA A 90 -0.93 -9.32 5.75
C ALA A 90 -0.88 -10.36 6.90
N ARG A 91 -0.11 -10.11 7.97
CA ARG A 91 -0.20 -10.85 9.23
C ARG A 91 -1.52 -10.55 9.94
N HIS A 92 -1.96 -9.29 9.97
CA HIS A 92 -3.22 -8.89 10.58
C HIS A 92 -4.43 -9.58 9.94
N TYR A 93 -4.42 -9.73 8.62
CA TYR A 93 -5.50 -10.40 7.87
C TYR A 93 -5.34 -11.92 7.79
N ASN A 94 -4.35 -12.50 8.49
CA ASN A 94 -4.19 -13.94 8.71
C ASN A 94 -4.27 -14.80 7.44
N LEU A 95 -3.73 -14.28 6.33
CA LEU A 95 -3.82 -14.94 5.03
C LEU A 95 -2.86 -16.13 4.99
N SER A 96 -3.40 -17.35 4.90
CA SER A 96 -2.64 -18.53 4.45
C SER A 96 -1.97 -18.29 3.09
N GLU A 97 -2.56 -17.41 2.27
CA GLU A 97 -2.02 -16.94 0.99
C GLU A 97 -0.87 -15.94 1.12
N LEU A 98 -0.59 -15.40 2.31
CA LEU A 98 0.51 -14.46 2.53
C LEU A 98 1.86 -15.04 2.09
N LYS A 99 2.13 -16.29 2.45
CA LYS A 99 3.36 -16.97 2.03
C LYS A 99 3.45 -17.09 0.52
N ALA A 100 2.35 -17.44 -0.15
CA ALA A 100 2.31 -17.56 -1.60
C ALA A 100 2.52 -16.19 -2.28
N LEU A 101 1.91 -15.15 -1.74
CA LEU A 101 1.97 -13.79 -2.27
C LEU A 101 3.36 -13.18 -2.08
N LEU A 102 3.95 -13.28 -0.90
CA LEU A 102 5.34 -12.85 -0.64
C LEU A 102 6.36 -13.62 -1.47
N THR A 103 6.15 -14.93 -1.67
CA THR A 103 7.03 -15.74 -2.52
C THR A 103 6.94 -15.31 -3.99
N ARG A 104 5.74 -14.99 -4.49
CA ARG A 104 5.55 -14.48 -5.85
C ARG A 104 6.19 -13.11 -6.02
N GLN A 105 6.02 -12.22 -5.04
CA GLN A 105 6.61 -10.88 -5.01
C GLN A 105 8.14 -10.93 -4.97
N ALA A 106 8.72 -11.77 -4.11
CA ALA A 106 10.16 -11.97 -4.02
C ALA A 106 10.75 -12.47 -5.36
N LYS A 107 10.04 -13.37 -6.06
CA LYS A 107 10.44 -13.81 -7.42
C LYS A 107 10.39 -12.66 -8.43
N THR A 108 9.38 -11.80 -8.37
CA THR A 108 9.30 -10.62 -9.24
C THR A 108 10.45 -9.65 -8.98
N LEU A 109 10.83 -9.42 -7.72
CA LEU A 109 11.99 -8.60 -7.34
C LEU A 109 13.33 -9.18 -7.82
N LEU A 110 13.49 -10.50 -7.74
CA LEU A 110 14.66 -11.19 -8.27
C LEU A 110 14.77 -10.98 -9.79
N ASN A 111 13.65 -11.05 -10.51
CA ASN A 111 13.60 -10.76 -11.95
C ASN A 111 13.86 -9.28 -12.26
N GLN A 112 13.55 -8.37 -11.32
CA GLN A 112 13.86 -6.94 -11.42
C GLN A 112 15.29 -6.59 -10.98
N ASN A 113 16.14 -7.59 -10.74
CA ASN A 113 17.55 -7.44 -10.38
C ASN A 113 17.77 -6.72 -9.02
N LYS A 114 16.82 -6.85 -8.09
CA LYS A 114 16.91 -6.34 -6.71
C LYS A 114 17.00 -7.50 -5.70
N PRO A 115 18.15 -8.22 -5.66
CA PRO A 115 18.29 -9.43 -4.84
C PRO A 115 18.30 -9.14 -3.33
N PHE A 116 18.79 -7.97 -2.90
CA PHE A 116 18.85 -7.61 -1.48
C PHE A 116 17.46 -7.44 -0.86
N ASP A 117 16.56 -6.73 -1.56
CA ASP A 117 15.16 -6.54 -1.13
C ASP A 117 14.41 -7.88 -1.09
N ALA A 118 14.65 -8.75 -2.08
CA ALA A 118 14.07 -10.08 -2.12
C ALA A 118 14.55 -10.97 -0.94
N ILE A 119 15.82 -10.89 -0.57
CA ILE A 119 16.38 -11.64 0.56
C ILE A 119 15.80 -11.13 1.89
N GLU A 120 15.69 -9.81 2.08
CA GLU A 120 15.09 -9.24 3.29
C GLU A 120 13.62 -9.64 3.43
N LEU A 121 12.89 -9.66 2.30
CA LEU A 121 11.50 -10.13 2.24
C LEU A 121 11.36 -11.61 2.63
N TYR A 122 12.22 -12.48 2.08
CA TYR A 122 12.23 -13.91 2.45
C TYR A 122 12.55 -14.11 3.93
N LYS A 123 13.49 -13.32 4.48
CA LYS A 123 13.87 -13.37 5.90
C LYS A 123 12.72 -12.95 6.82
N LYS A 124 11.95 -11.92 6.45
CA LYS A 124 10.78 -11.44 7.24
C LYS A 124 9.53 -12.30 7.09
N SER A 125 9.39 -13.04 5.98
CA SER A 125 8.29 -14.00 5.75
C SER A 125 8.44 -15.34 6.49
N GLY A 126 9.55 -15.53 7.22
CA GLY A 126 9.84 -16.77 7.96
C GLY A 126 10.21 -17.95 7.05
N ASN A 127 10.45 -17.70 5.75
CA ASN A 127 10.81 -18.71 4.76
C ASN A 127 12.34 -18.83 4.65
N TYR A 128 12.97 -19.22 5.75
CA TYR A 128 14.44 -19.34 5.86
C TYR A 128 15.05 -20.32 4.84
N LEU A 129 14.27 -21.32 4.37
CA LEU A 129 14.71 -22.33 3.40
C LEU A 129 14.94 -21.77 1.99
N GLU A 130 14.12 -20.83 1.52
CA GLU A 130 14.27 -20.20 0.20
C GLU A 130 15.27 -19.04 0.23
N ALA A 131 15.42 -18.36 1.38
CA ALA A 131 16.49 -17.39 1.62
C ALA A 131 17.87 -18.08 1.54
N ALA A 132 18.04 -19.22 2.22
CA ALA A 132 19.29 -19.97 2.25
C ALA A 132 19.69 -20.52 0.87
N LYS A 133 18.72 -20.95 0.06
CA LYS A 133 18.96 -21.42 -1.31
C LYS A 133 19.48 -20.31 -2.23
N ASN A 134 18.94 -19.09 -2.11
CA ASN A 134 19.37 -17.97 -2.96
C ASN A 134 20.69 -17.33 -2.50
N SER A 135 21.01 -17.34 -1.20
CA SER A 135 22.31 -16.86 -0.71
C SER A 135 23.50 -17.74 -1.14
N LEU A 136 23.24 -18.99 -1.52
CA LEU A 136 24.28 -19.92 -2.02
C LEU A 136 24.58 -19.75 -3.51
N TRP A 137 23.79 -18.96 -4.25
CA TRP A 137 24.04 -18.63 -5.67
C TRP A 137 24.90 -17.35 -5.80
N ASN A 138 25.80 -17.12 -4.85
CA ASN A 138 26.77 -16.02 -4.88
C ASN A 138 28.14 -16.45 -4.32
N CYS A 139 28.45 -17.74 -4.43
CA CYS A 139 29.79 -18.31 -4.27
C CYS A 139 30.19 -19.03 -5.55
#